data_AF-A0A554VX68-F1
#
_entry.id   AF-A0A554VX68-F1
#
_cell.length_a   1.000
_cell.length_b   1.000
_cell.length_c   1.000
_cell.angle_alpha   90.00
_cell.angle_beta   90.00
_cell.angle_gamma   90.00
#
_symmetry.space_group_name_H-M   'P 1'
#
loop_
_entity.id
_entity.type
_entity.pdbx_description
1 polymer ?
#
loop_
_entity_poly.entity_id
_entity_poly.type
_entity_poly.pdbx_seq_one_letter_code
_entity_poly.pdbx_strand_id
1 'polypeptide(L)'
;MTDQDRDLWDEFDRLKPAGPDRVAGYPGGEPLGFGFRTGVRSARVAFGFAVYALVLGTVLVLIGAIAFIGEGQWLLLGLMVLIEAVFIFAFTRLVRQARNRRSAQ
;
A
#
# COMPACT_ATOMS: atom_id res chain seq x y z
N MET A 1 37.01 -6.54 -34.67
CA MET A 1 35.90 -5.56 -34.79
C MET A 1 34.64 -6.37 -34.99
N THR A 2 33.75 -6.30 -34.02
CA THR A 2 32.65 -7.23 -33.74
C THR A 2 31.41 -6.87 -34.57
N ASP A 3 30.93 -7.80 -35.38
CA ASP A 3 29.60 -7.81 -36.02
C ASP A 3 28.51 -7.97 -34.94
N GLN A 4 28.24 -6.92 -34.17
CA GLN A 4 27.28 -6.93 -33.07
C GLN A 4 26.14 -5.92 -33.24
N ASP A 5 26.10 -5.24 -34.40
CA ASP A 5 25.05 -4.31 -34.81
C ASP A 5 24.10 -4.95 -35.83
N ARG A 6 23.85 -6.26 -35.71
CA ARG A 6 22.74 -6.86 -36.44
C ARG A 6 21.48 -6.40 -35.71
N ASP A 7 20.91 -5.31 -36.19
CA ASP A 7 19.77 -4.59 -35.62
C ASP A 7 18.74 -5.58 -35.06
N LEU A 8 18.71 -5.68 -33.74
CA LEU A 8 17.78 -6.53 -32.99
C LEU A 8 16.31 -6.22 -33.35
N TRP A 9 16.09 -5.02 -33.89
CA TRP A 9 14.83 -4.53 -34.43
C TRP A 9 14.41 -5.22 -35.73
N ASP A 10 15.36 -5.54 -36.63
CA ASP A 10 15.07 -6.26 -37.88
C ASP A 10 14.63 -7.71 -37.63
N GLU A 11 15.12 -8.33 -36.55
CA GLU A 11 14.62 -9.65 -36.12
C GLU A 11 13.23 -9.54 -35.48
N PHE A 12 12.95 -8.46 -34.76
CA PHE A 12 11.65 -8.23 -34.13
C PHE A 12 10.54 -7.97 -35.16
N ASP A 13 10.81 -7.18 -36.20
CA ASP A 13 9.85 -6.89 -37.27
C ASP A 13 9.52 -8.13 -38.13
N ARG A 14 10.39 -9.14 -38.11
CA ARG A 14 10.15 -10.44 -38.76
C ARG A 14 9.36 -11.41 -37.90
N LEU A 15 9.14 -11.11 -36.62
CA LEU A 15 8.28 -11.93 -35.77
C LEU A 15 6.83 -11.80 -36.24
N LYS A 16 6.20 -12.94 -36.53
CA LYS A 16 4.75 -12.98 -36.76
C LYS A 16 4.03 -12.42 -35.53
N PRO A 17 2.93 -11.66 -35.70
CA PRO A 17 2.13 -11.21 -34.58
C PRO A 17 1.79 -12.41 -33.70
N ALA A 18 2.01 -12.27 -32.39
CA ALA A 18 1.68 -13.30 -31.42
C ALA A 18 0.26 -13.79 -31.71
N GLY A 19 0.13 -15.11 -31.91
CA GLY A 19 -1.15 -15.73 -32.25
C GLY A 19 -2.24 -15.31 -31.24
N PRO A 20 -3.53 -15.49 -31.59
CA PRO A 20 -4.62 -15.09 -30.73
C PRO A 20 -4.37 -15.55 -29.30
N ASP A 21 -4.45 -14.60 -28.36
CA ASP A 21 -4.18 -14.72 -26.92
C ASP A 21 -5.22 -15.64 -26.24
N ARG A 22 -5.29 -16.87 -26.73
CA ARG A 22 -6.27 -17.90 -26.39
C ARG A 22 -5.50 -19.19 -26.28
N VAL A 23 -5.06 -19.49 -25.06
CA VAL A 23 -4.56 -20.81 -24.71
C VAL A 23 -5.68 -21.81 -25.05
N ALA A 24 -5.39 -22.75 -25.96
CA ALA A 24 -6.37 -23.73 -26.41
C ALA A 24 -6.85 -24.57 -25.22
N GLY A 25 -8.16 -24.52 -24.94
CA GLY A 25 -8.79 -25.30 -23.85
C GLY A 25 -9.49 -24.49 -22.76
N TYR A 26 -9.40 -23.14 -22.75
CA TYR A 26 -10.10 -22.30 -21.77
C TYR A 26 -11.38 -21.69 -22.36
N PRO A 27 -12.58 -22.06 -21.88
CA PRO A 27 -13.82 -21.42 -22.29
C PRO A 27 -13.97 -20.10 -21.53
N GLY A 28 -13.82 -18.97 -22.23
CA GLY A 28 -14.15 -17.65 -21.71
C GLY A 28 -13.03 -16.94 -20.95
N GLY A 29 -12.17 -16.25 -21.70
CA GLY A 29 -12.09 -14.79 -21.61
C GLY A 29 -11.70 -14.10 -20.29
N GLU A 30 -11.09 -14.75 -19.31
CA GLU A 30 -10.32 -14.01 -18.30
C GLU A 30 -8.82 -14.10 -18.63
N PRO A 31 -8.12 -12.97 -18.80
CA PRO A 31 -6.68 -13.02 -18.91
C PRO A 31 -6.15 -13.70 -17.64
N LEU A 32 -5.31 -14.72 -17.82
CA LEU A 32 -4.45 -15.23 -16.76
C LEU A 32 -3.47 -14.12 -16.42
N GLY A 33 -3.96 -13.09 -15.72
CA GLY A 33 -3.15 -11.99 -15.23
C GLY A 33 -1.97 -12.59 -14.50
N PHE A 34 -0.79 -12.02 -14.72
CA PHE A 34 0.43 -12.41 -14.01
C PHE A 34 0.07 -12.74 -12.57
N GLY A 35 0.21 -14.01 -12.22
CA GLY A 35 -0.15 -14.57 -10.92
C GLY A 35 0.77 -14.05 -9.83
N PHE A 36 0.82 -12.73 -9.64
CA PHE A 36 1.12 -12.19 -8.35
C PHE A 36 -0.04 -12.64 -7.47
N ARG A 37 0.22 -13.69 -6.70
CA ARG A 37 -0.38 -13.85 -5.39
C ARG A 37 0.03 -12.64 -4.53
N THR A 38 -0.32 -11.40 -4.89
CA THR A 38 -0.23 -10.24 -3.99
C THR A 38 -1.19 -10.40 -2.81
N GLY A 39 -2.03 -11.44 -2.82
CA GLY A 39 -2.82 -11.95 -1.70
C GLY A 39 -2.03 -12.69 -0.61
N VAL A 40 -0.70 -12.64 -0.54
CA VAL A 40 0.01 -13.07 0.69
C VAL A 40 -0.35 -12.12 1.84
N ARG A 41 -1.43 -12.41 2.57
CA ARG A 41 -1.78 -11.81 3.88
C ARG A 41 -1.68 -10.27 3.96
N SER A 42 -1.87 -9.53 2.86
CA SER A 42 -1.80 -8.06 2.81
C SER A 42 -2.61 -7.41 3.95
N ALA A 43 -3.77 -7.96 4.28
CA ALA A 43 -4.57 -7.50 5.42
C ALA A 43 -3.85 -7.60 6.80
N ARG A 44 -3.04 -8.64 7.05
CA ARG A 44 -2.28 -8.77 8.31
C ARG A 44 -1.07 -7.83 8.33
N VAL A 45 -0.39 -7.64 7.19
CA VAL A 45 0.74 -6.69 7.08
C VAL A 45 0.24 -5.26 7.22
N ALA A 46 -0.84 -4.90 6.53
CA ALA A 46 -1.48 -3.60 6.65
C ALA A 46 -1.97 -3.33 8.07
N PHE A 47 -2.54 -4.35 8.74
CA PHE A 47 -2.92 -4.22 10.14
C PHE A 47 -1.70 -4.04 11.06
N GLY A 48 -0.62 -4.80 10.85
CA GLY A 48 0.63 -4.66 11.60
C GLY A 48 1.24 -3.28 11.43
N PHE A 49 1.29 -2.76 10.19
CA PHE A 49 1.73 -1.40 9.90
C PHE A 49 0.84 -0.35 10.57
N ALA A 50 -0.47 -0.54 10.53
CA ALA A 50 -1.43 0.37 11.16
C ALA A 50 -1.22 0.44 12.68
N VAL A 51 -1.05 -0.71 13.35
CA VAL A 51 -0.73 -0.77 14.79
C VAL A 51 0.62 -0.13 15.08
N TYR A 52 1.65 -0.42 14.27
CA TYR A 52 2.97 0.17 14.42
C TYR A 52 2.93 1.70 14.31
N ALA A 53 2.26 2.23 13.29
CA ALA A 53 2.12 3.67 13.09
C ALA A 53 1.36 4.33 14.24
N LEU A 54 0.31 3.68 14.76
CA LEU A 54 -0.43 4.17 15.93
C LEU A 54 0.48 4.25 17.16
N VAL A 55 1.19 3.17 17.48
CA VAL A 55 2.10 3.12 18.64
C VAL A 55 3.21 4.16 18.49
N LEU A 56 3.85 4.23 17.32
CA LEU A 56 4.92 5.18 17.06
C LEU A 56 4.43 6.63 17.18
N GLY A 57 3.26 6.94 16.61
CA GLY A 57 2.62 8.25 16.72
C GLY A 57 2.37 8.63 18.18
N THR A 58 1.76 7.74 18.96
CA THR A 58 1.48 7.98 20.38
C THR A 58 2.75 8.21 21.19
N VAL A 59 3.82 7.46 20.93
CA VAL A 59 5.13 7.67 21.59
C VAL A 59 5.70 9.05 21.26
N LEU A 60 5.64 9.47 19.99
CA LEU A 60 6.10 10.80 19.58
C LEU A 60 5.30 11.92 20.24
N VAL A 61 3.98 11.77 20.34
CA VAL A 61 3.10 12.73 21.02
C VAL A 61 3.42 12.81 22.52
N LEU A 62 3.68 11.68 23.18
CA LEU A 62 4.09 11.66 24.58
C LEU A 62 5.40 12.42 24.81
N ILE A 63 6.40 12.19 23.95
CA ILE A 63 7.69 12.89 24.03
C ILE A 63 7.49 14.39 23.81
N GLY A 64 6.73 14.77 22.78
CA GLY A 64 6.40 16.16 22.51
C GLY A 64 5.64 16.83 23.65
N ALA A 65 4.73 16.09 24.31
CA ALA A 65 3.96 16.61 25.44
C ALA A 65 4.86 16.93 26.63
N ILE A 66 5.79 16.04 26.96
CA ILE A 66 6.77 16.26 28.03
C ILE A 66 7.62 17.49 27.72
N ALA A 67 8.08 17.64 26.48
CA ALA A 67 8.89 18.79 26.06
C ALA A 67 8.10 20.11 26.13
N PHE A 68 6.90 20.17 25.56
CA PHE A 68 6.09 21.39 25.54
C PHE A 68 5.59 21.82 26.93
N ILE A 69 5.30 20.86 27.82
CA ILE A 69 4.98 21.17 29.22
C ILE A 69 6.21 21.79 29.90
N GLY A 70 7.41 21.25 29.66
CA GLY A 70 8.67 21.79 30.20
C GLY A 70 8.96 23.21 29.72
N GLU A 71 8.62 23.55 28.49
CA GLU A 71 8.78 24.89 27.92
C GLU A 71 7.59 25.84 28.16
N GLY A 72 6.51 25.37 28.81
CA GLY A 72 5.30 26.17 29.06
C GLY A 72 4.48 26.50 27.80
N GLN A 73 4.68 25.78 26.70
CA GLN A 73 4.05 26.04 25.40
C GLN A 73 2.66 25.40 25.29
N TRP A 74 1.70 25.91 26.07
CA TRP A 74 0.34 25.36 26.16
C TRP A 74 -0.44 25.37 24.84
N LEU A 75 -0.22 26.37 23.98
CA LEU A 75 -0.88 26.46 22.67
C LEU A 75 -0.43 25.31 21.74
N LEU A 76 0.88 25.07 21.67
CA LEU A 76 1.46 24.01 20.83
C LEU A 76 1.12 22.63 21.38
N LEU A 77 1.10 22.47 22.71
CA LEU A 77 0.58 21.28 23.36
C LEU A 77 -0.89 21.02 22.97
N GLY A 78 -1.75 22.03 23.06
CA GLY A 78 -3.16 21.92 22.69
C GLY A 78 -3.36 21.56 21.22
N LEU A 79 -2.61 22.20 20.31
CA LEU A 79 -2.63 21.88 18.88
C LEU A 79 -2.17 20.44 18.61
N MET A 80 -1.10 19.99 19.27
CA MET A 80 -0.59 18.63 19.12
C MET A 80 -1.62 17.59 19.59
N VAL A 81 -2.26 17.81 20.75
CA VAL A 81 -3.33 16.93 21.25
C VAL A 81 -4.52 16.91 20.28
N LEU A 82 -4.88 18.05 19.71
CA LEU A 82 -5.95 18.12 18.70
C LEU A 82 -5.62 17.28 17.46
N ILE A 83 -4.39 17.40 16.95
CA ILE A 83 -3.92 16.62 15.80
C ILE A 83 -3.95 15.12 16.11
N GLU A 84 -3.46 14.70 17.28
CA GLU A 84 -3.48 13.31 17.71
C GLU A 84 -4.93 12.78 17.83
N ALA A 85 -5.85 13.57 18.38
CA ALA A 85 -7.26 13.19 18.47
C ALA A 85 -7.88 12.97 17.09
N VAL A 86 -7.59 13.84 16.12
CA VAL A 86 -8.02 13.69 14.72
C VAL A 86 -7.42 12.43 14.11
N PHE A 87 -6.14 12.17 14.35
CA PHE A 87 -5.45 10.97 13.86
C PHE A 87 -6.11 9.69 14.40
N ILE A 88 -6.31 9.59 15.71
CA ILE A 88 -6.98 8.44 16.36
C ILE A 88 -8.41 8.26 15.81
N PHE A 89 -9.15 9.36 15.63
CA PHE A 89 -10.51 9.32 15.09
C PHE A 89 -10.53 8.78 13.65
N ALA A 90 -9.67 9.31 12.78
CA ALA A 90 -9.53 8.85 11.41
C ALA A 90 -9.12 7.38 11.34
N PHE A 91 -8.15 6.98 12.17
CA PHE A 91 -7.69 5.60 12.28
C PHE A 91 -8.82 4.65 12.71
N THR A 92 -9.59 5.02 13.73
CA THR A 92 -10.75 4.24 14.21
C THR A 92 -11.81 4.09 13.12
N ARG A 93 -12.05 5.16 12.34
CA ARG A 93 -12.98 5.13 11.21
C ARG A 93 -12.51 4.17 10.12
N LEU A 94 -11.22 4.20 9.78
CA LEU A 94 -10.62 3.28 8.81
C LEU A 94 -10.74 1.82 9.25
N VAL A 95 -10.45 1.53 10.53
CA VAL A 95 -10.60 0.17 11.08
C VAL A 95 -12.05 -0.30 11.02
N ARG A 96 -13.02 0.55 11.37
CA ARG A 96 -14.45 0.23 11.25
C ARG A 96 -14.85 -0.06 9.81
N GLN A 97 -14.39 0.74 8.85
CA GLN A 97 -14.66 0.54 7.42
C GLN A 97 -14.04 -0.77 6.91
N ALA A 98 -12.81 -1.08 7.31
CA ALA A 98 -12.13 -2.33 6.95
C ALA A 98 -12.82 -3.57 7.54
N ARG A 99 -13.44 -3.46 8.73
CA ARG A 99 -14.23 -4.54 9.34
C ARG A 99 -15.53 -4.77 8.58
N ASN A 100 -16.28 -3.70 8.26
CA ASN A 100 -17.56 -3.81 7.58
C ASN A 100 -17.43 -4.39 6.16
N ARG A 101 -16.33 -4.08 5.44
CA ARG A 101 -16.05 -4.70 4.12
C ARG A 101 -15.84 -6.21 4.20
N ARG A 102 -15.31 -6.72 5.31
CA ARG A 102 -15.09 -8.16 5.54
C ARG A 102 -16.37 -8.92 5.89
N SER A 103 -17.44 -8.24 6.27
CA SER A 103 -18.74 -8.84 6.59
C SER A 103 -19.70 -8.88 5.39
N ALA A 104 -19.35 -8.21 4.29
CA ALA A 104 -20.13 -8.16 3.05
C ALA A 104 -19.56 -9.08 1.94
N GLN A 105 -18.45 -9.77 2.22
CA GLN A 105 -17.92 -10.90 1.44
C GLN A 105 -18.28 -12.19 2.14
#